data_AF-A0A923J3H6-F1
#
_entry.id   AF-A0A923J3H6-F1
#
_cell.length_a   1.000
_cell.length_b   1.000
_cell.length_c   1.000
_cell.angle_alpha   90.00
_cell.angle_beta   90.00
_cell.angle_gamma   90.00
#
_symmetry.space_group_name_H-M   'P 1'
#
loop_
_entity.id
_entity.type
_entity.pdbx_description
1 polymer ?
#
loop_
_entity_poly.entity_id
_entity_poly.type
_entity_poly.pdbx_seq_one_letter_code
_entity_poly.pdbx_strand_id
1 'polypeptide(L)'
;MKNVKWIICLLIALLLPGSSAFAAYHHEGERDADKFLEAYAAKAGTKLDNCNLCHSGGSYVNYKGRTVELGSCQWCHQAYGYDGAGNIEETINTYGAAYNSGGRNAQAVAQIDGLDSDSDGYSNADEIAANTFPGNADDHPGLTPAPHRIYTLDQLEALGSHTQFLLMNTSRSGDFYAEYTGVPLKDLLDDAGILSSATGVWAYAPDGWGQNHPLDYNADLDMYHVYGNTPGQSYQYPPATYYYDLEADASKRYWRIKEKAPIWTQGYWMTKTNWMAKGLSGSLSLRNTSKRRINPANPITRL
;
A
#
# COMPACT_ATOMS: atom_id res chain seq x y z
N MET A 1 -36.78 24.07 30.98
CA MET A 1 -35.59 23.17 31.10
C MET A 1 -35.64 21.92 30.21
N LYS A 2 -36.78 21.23 30.04
CA LYS A 2 -36.88 20.05 29.16
C LYS A 2 -36.60 20.36 27.68
N ASN A 3 -37.06 21.52 27.18
CA ASN A 3 -36.91 21.89 25.77
C ASN A 3 -35.47 22.28 25.39
N VAL A 4 -34.69 22.79 26.34
CA VAL A 4 -33.27 23.15 26.12
C VAL A 4 -32.40 21.89 25.96
N LYS A 5 -32.70 20.82 26.71
CA LYS A 5 -32.01 19.53 26.56
C LYS A 5 -32.24 18.90 25.19
N TRP A 6 -33.47 19.00 24.67
CA TRP A 6 -33.80 18.50 23.34
C TRP A 6 -33.07 19.26 22.23
N ILE A 7 -32.99 20.59 22.31
CA ILE A 7 -32.27 21.42 21.32
C ILE A 7 -30.77 21.12 21.35
N ILE A 8 -30.16 20.94 22.54
CA ILE A 8 -28.74 20.58 22.66
C ILE A 8 -28.47 19.18 22.09
N CYS A 9 -29.33 18.19 22.36
CA CYS A 9 -29.18 16.86 21.78
C CYS A 9 -29.32 16.87 20.24
N LEU A 10 -30.21 17.70 19.69
CA LEU A 10 -30.41 17.84 18.25
C LEU A 10 -29.21 18.55 17.58
N LEU A 11 -28.64 19.57 18.22
CA LEU A 11 -27.41 20.24 17.75
C LEU A 11 -26.19 19.31 17.80
N ILE A 12 -26.02 18.52 18.86
CA ILE A 12 -24.94 17.53 18.96
C ILE A 12 -25.12 16.44 17.89
N ALA A 13 -26.34 15.96 17.67
CA ALA A 13 -26.64 14.98 16.62
C ALA A 13 -26.48 15.52 15.19
N LEU A 14 -26.64 16.84 14.97
CA LEU A 14 -26.39 17.52 13.70
C LEU A 14 -24.91 17.87 13.46
N LEU A 15 -24.12 18.04 14.52
CA LEU A 15 -22.68 18.37 14.43
C LEU A 15 -21.76 17.14 14.37
N LEU A 16 -22.22 15.98 14.85
CA LEU A 16 -21.45 14.73 14.86
C LEU A 16 -21.32 13.96 13.52
N PRO A 17 -22.17 14.11 12.48
CA PRO A 17 -21.98 13.37 11.24
C PRO A 17 -20.89 13.96 10.32
N GLY A 18 -20.38 15.16 10.61
CA GLY A 18 -19.45 15.92 9.76
C GLY A 18 -17.96 15.69 9.99
N SER A 19 -17.56 14.82 10.92
CA SER A 19 -16.18 14.30 10.89
C SER A 19 -16.11 13.27 9.77
N SER A 20 -15.90 13.74 8.54
CA SER A 20 -15.31 12.92 7.50
C SER A 20 -14.06 12.31 8.11
N ALA A 21 -14.03 10.99 8.26
CA ALA A 21 -12.78 10.30 8.43
C ALA A 21 -12.00 10.59 7.15
N PHE A 22 -11.08 11.54 7.20
CA PHE A 22 -10.01 11.60 6.22
C PHE A 22 -9.25 10.29 6.42
N ALA A 23 -9.65 9.27 5.64
CA ALA A 23 -8.78 8.13 5.42
C ALA A 23 -7.44 8.72 4.99
N ALA A 24 -6.37 8.23 5.59
CA ALA A 24 -5.01 8.76 5.54
C ALA A 24 -4.44 8.83 4.11
N TYR A 25 -4.98 9.70 3.26
CA TYR A 25 -4.45 10.00 1.93
C TYR A 25 -3.28 10.99 2.01
N HIS A 26 -3.15 11.69 3.14
CA HIS A 26 -1.99 12.50 3.46
C HIS A 26 -1.21 11.86 4.60
N HIS A 27 0.06 11.59 4.33
CA HIS A 27 1.02 11.23 5.36
C HIS A 27 1.10 12.38 6.39
N GLU A 28 1.22 12.08 7.69
CA GLU A 28 1.28 13.12 8.73
C GLU A 28 2.45 14.08 8.45
N GLY A 29 2.13 15.33 8.09
CA GLY A 29 3.12 16.38 7.80
C GLY A 29 3.48 16.57 6.31
N GLU A 30 2.88 15.80 5.39
CA GLU A 30 2.94 16.05 3.94
C GLU A 30 2.25 17.39 3.61
N ARG A 31 2.86 18.22 2.75
CA ARG A 31 2.37 19.58 2.40
C ARG A 31 2.50 19.92 0.93
N ASP A 32 3.04 19.02 0.12
CA ASP A 32 3.36 19.28 -1.27
C ASP A 32 2.20 18.91 -2.21
N ALA A 33 1.39 17.92 -1.84
CA ALA A 33 0.15 17.60 -2.54
C ALA A 33 -0.82 18.78 -2.51
N ASP A 34 -0.98 19.49 -1.38
CA ASP A 34 -1.84 20.69 -1.31
C ASP A 34 -1.37 21.77 -2.30
N LYS A 35 -0.06 22.04 -2.35
CA LYS A 35 0.53 23.03 -3.26
C LYS A 35 0.42 22.60 -4.72
N PHE A 36 0.54 21.30 -4.99
CA PHE A 36 0.27 20.73 -6.31
C PHE A 36 -1.18 20.93 -6.71
N LEU A 37 -2.13 20.66 -5.82
CA LEU A 37 -3.56 20.83 -6.06
C LEU A 37 -3.97 22.31 -6.19
N GLU A 38 -3.23 23.25 -5.61
CA GLU A 38 -3.40 24.68 -5.91
C GLU A 38 -3.14 25.00 -7.39
N ALA A 39 -2.15 24.36 -8.02
CA ALA A 39 -1.85 24.51 -9.45
C ALA A 39 -2.75 23.62 -10.33
N TYR A 40 -3.08 22.42 -9.86
CA TYR A 40 -3.78 21.37 -10.60
C TYR A 40 -4.99 20.81 -9.83
N ALA A 41 -5.96 21.67 -9.49
CA ALA A 41 -7.13 21.29 -8.68
C ALA A 41 -7.92 20.09 -9.23
N ALA A 42 -7.95 19.91 -10.55
CA ALA A 42 -8.63 18.79 -11.21
C ALA A 42 -7.95 17.42 -10.98
N LYS A 43 -6.78 17.38 -10.35
CA LYS A 43 -6.00 16.17 -10.06
C LYS A 43 -6.24 15.62 -8.66
N ALA A 44 -7.12 16.22 -7.88
CA ALA A 44 -7.57 15.68 -6.60
C ALA A 44 -8.20 14.29 -6.78
N GLY A 45 -7.81 13.34 -5.93
CA GLY A 45 -8.20 11.93 -5.98
C GLY A 45 -7.51 11.10 -7.07
N THR A 46 -6.53 11.66 -7.79
CA THR A 46 -5.76 10.91 -8.80
C THR A 46 -4.48 10.33 -8.19
N LYS A 47 -3.71 9.55 -8.94
CA LYS A 47 -2.43 9.02 -8.43
C LYS A 47 -1.37 10.11 -8.16
N LEU A 48 -1.58 11.35 -8.61
CA LEU A 48 -0.62 12.46 -8.54
C LEU A 48 -0.74 13.31 -7.27
N ASP A 49 -1.78 13.15 -6.45
CA ASP A 49 -2.05 14.01 -5.30
C ASP A 49 -1.43 13.50 -3.98
N ASN A 50 -0.28 12.83 -4.06
CA ASN A 50 0.39 12.24 -2.91
C ASN A 50 1.92 12.28 -3.08
N CYS A 51 2.66 11.77 -2.07
CA CYS A 51 4.12 11.78 -2.04
C CYS A 51 4.76 11.20 -3.30
N ASN A 52 4.11 10.28 -4.02
CA ASN A 52 4.68 9.61 -5.19
C ASN A 52 4.91 10.57 -6.36
N LEU A 53 4.28 11.74 -6.36
CA LEU A 53 4.54 12.76 -7.37
C LEU A 53 5.99 13.25 -7.30
N CYS A 54 6.51 13.50 -6.09
CA CYS A 54 7.84 14.04 -5.86
C CYS A 54 8.87 12.99 -5.39
N HIS A 55 8.42 11.82 -4.95
CA HIS A 55 9.27 10.78 -4.37
C HIS A 55 9.25 9.50 -5.20
N SER A 56 10.41 8.85 -5.29
CA SER A 56 10.60 7.57 -5.96
C SER A 56 10.72 6.43 -4.96
N GLY A 57 10.44 5.21 -5.44
CA GLY A 57 10.88 3.99 -4.78
C GLY A 57 12.39 3.81 -4.89
N GLY A 58 12.91 2.78 -4.24
CA GLY A 58 14.33 2.47 -4.28
C GLY A 58 14.61 1.02 -3.92
N SER A 59 15.89 0.66 -3.88
CA SER A 59 16.28 -0.71 -3.57
C SER A 59 17.48 -0.79 -2.65
N TYR A 60 17.57 -1.90 -1.92
CA TYR A 60 18.73 -2.23 -1.10
C TYR A 60 19.01 -3.73 -1.14
N VAL A 61 20.24 -4.12 -0.82
CA VAL A 61 20.62 -5.53 -0.67
C VAL A 61 20.46 -5.92 0.80
N ASN A 62 19.60 -6.90 1.07
CA ASN A 62 19.40 -7.39 2.43
C ASN A 62 20.53 -8.31 2.90
N TYR A 63 20.49 -8.72 4.17
CA TYR A 63 21.51 -9.59 4.79
C TYR A 63 21.66 -10.98 4.13
N LYS A 64 20.70 -11.41 3.29
CA LYS A 64 20.77 -12.65 2.51
C LYS A 64 21.34 -12.43 1.10
N GLY A 65 21.86 -11.24 0.79
CA GLY A 65 22.41 -10.90 -0.53
C GLY A 65 21.36 -10.71 -1.62
N ARG A 66 20.09 -10.47 -1.25
CA ARG A 66 18.99 -10.30 -2.21
C ARG A 66 18.62 -8.83 -2.34
N THR A 67 18.41 -8.36 -3.57
CA THR A 67 17.83 -7.04 -3.84
C THR A 67 16.36 -7.02 -3.39
N VAL A 68 16.03 -6.04 -2.57
CA VAL A 68 14.67 -5.71 -2.13
C VAL A 68 14.30 -4.38 -2.79
N GLU A 69 13.20 -4.39 -3.53
CA GLU A 69 12.61 -3.20 -4.15
C GLU A 69 11.50 -2.66 -3.23
N LEU A 70 11.48 -1.35 -3.03
CA LEU A 70 10.54 -0.65 -2.15
C LEU A 70 9.78 0.41 -2.97
N GLY A 71 8.50 0.57 -2.64
CA GLY A 71 7.73 1.73 -3.12
C GLY A 71 8.23 3.02 -2.49
N SER A 72 7.75 4.16 -2.98
CA SER A 72 8.12 5.50 -2.52
C SER A 72 8.00 5.70 -1.01
N CYS A 73 6.86 5.33 -0.41
CA CYS A 73 6.66 5.48 1.03
C CYS A 73 7.63 4.60 1.83
N GLN A 74 7.79 3.33 1.45
CA GLN A 74 8.71 2.43 2.16
C GLN A 74 10.16 2.86 1.97
N TRP A 75 10.54 3.33 0.77
CA TRP A 75 11.87 3.84 0.50
C TRP A 75 12.16 5.11 1.31
N CYS A 76 11.19 6.01 1.41
CA CYS A 76 11.28 7.18 2.27
C CYS A 76 11.52 6.77 3.73
N HIS A 77 10.72 5.85 4.28
CA HIS A 77 10.94 5.36 5.65
C HIS A 77 12.25 4.57 5.83
N GLN A 78 12.76 3.95 4.76
CA GLN A 78 14.02 3.21 4.77
C GLN A 78 15.25 4.12 4.72
N ALA A 79 15.21 5.21 3.94
CA ALA A 79 16.34 6.11 3.69
C ALA A 79 16.30 7.37 4.56
N TYR A 80 15.11 7.97 4.75
CA TYR A 80 14.90 9.15 5.58
C TYR A 80 14.60 8.82 7.04
N GLY A 81 14.01 7.66 7.31
CA GLY A 81 13.65 7.23 8.66
C GLY A 81 12.36 7.87 9.17
N TYR A 82 11.68 7.19 10.10
CA TYR A 82 10.45 7.68 10.74
C TYR A 82 10.67 8.93 11.60
N ASP A 83 11.89 9.15 12.08
CA ASP A 83 12.30 10.32 12.85
C ASP A 83 12.88 11.46 11.99
N GLY A 84 12.94 11.26 10.67
CA GLY A 84 13.50 12.22 9.71
C GLY A 84 15.00 12.45 9.86
N ALA A 85 15.73 11.52 10.47
CA ALA A 85 17.18 11.64 10.69
C ALA A 85 18.04 11.37 9.45
N GLY A 86 17.45 10.74 8.42
CA GLY A 86 18.13 10.38 7.18
C GLY A 86 18.16 11.50 6.13
N ASN A 87 18.53 11.13 4.91
CA ASN A 87 18.65 12.08 3.80
C ASN A 87 17.43 12.03 2.87
N ILE A 88 16.59 13.07 2.91
CA ILE A 88 15.36 13.12 2.08
C ILE A 88 15.68 13.18 0.58
N GLU A 89 16.83 13.73 0.21
CA GLU A 89 17.25 13.86 -1.20
C GLU A 89 17.49 12.49 -1.86
N GLU A 90 17.69 11.42 -1.09
CA GLU A 90 17.78 10.04 -1.62
C GLU A 90 16.43 9.45 -2.02
N THR A 91 15.35 10.13 -1.67
CA THR A 91 13.97 9.66 -1.85
C THR A 91 13.23 10.43 -2.92
N ILE A 92 13.73 11.61 -3.34
CA ILE A 92 13.07 12.44 -4.34
C ILE A 92 13.35 11.93 -5.75
N ASN A 93 12.36 12.04 -6.62
CA ASN A 93 12.53 11.81 -8.05
C ASN A 93 12.99 13.11 -8.76
N THR A 94 13.23 13.05 -10.06
CA THR A 94 13.74 14.20 -10.82
C THR A 94 12.76 15.37 -10.89
N TYR A 95 11.45 15.09 -10.99
CA TYR A 95 10.40 16.11 -10.87
C TYR A 95 10.41 16.79 -9.50
N GLY A 96 10.49 15.99 -8.43
CA GLY A 96 10.59 16.46 -7.05
C GLY A 96 11.82 17.35 -6.84
N ALA A 97 12.96 17.01 -7.46
CA ALA A 97 14.17 17.83 -7.43
C ALA A 97 13.98 19.18 -8.17
N ALA A 98 13.30 19.19 -9.33
CA ALA A 98 12.97 20.40 -10.05
C ALA A 98 12.01 21.30 -9.25
N TYR A 99 10.96 20.69 -8.68
CA TYR A 99 9.99 21.35 -7.82
C TYR A 99 10.63 21.95 -6.55
N ASN A 100 11.53 21.20 -5.91
CA ASN A 100 12.30 21.67 -4.76
C ASN A 100 13.19 22.86 -5.13
N SER A 101 13.90 22.77 -6.26
CA SER A 101 14.75 23.86 -6.79
C SER A 101 13.95 25.11 -7.17
N GLY A 102 12.69 24.96 -7.61
CA GLY A 102 11.77 26.06 -7.87
C GLY A 102 11.18 26.73 -6.61
N GLY A 103 11.54 26.26 -5.41
CA GLY A 103 11.11 26.83 -4.14
C GLY A 103 9.90 26.15 -3.50
N ARG A 104 9.53 24.94 -3.97
CA ARG A 104 8.60 24.03 -3.30
C ARG A 104 7.27 24.68 -2.90
N ASN A 105 6.63 25.37 -3.85
CA ASN A 105 5.37 26.11 -3.71
C ASN A 105 4.50 25.96 -4.98
N ALA A 106 3.24 26.39 -4.95
CA ALA A 106 2.33 26.25 -6.09
C ALA A 106 2.86 26.94 -7.38
N GLN A 107 3.61 28.04 -7.24
CA GLN A 107 4.25 28.71 -8.38
C GLN A 107 5.38 27.87 -8.97
N ALA A 108 6.12 27.12 -8.15
CA ALA A 108 7.17 26.22 -8.60
C ALA A 108 6.62 25.13 -9.52
N VAL A 109 5.42 24.60 -9.23
CA VAL A 109 4.72 23.64 -10.09
C VAL A 109 4.53 24.21 -11.50
N ALA A 110 3.94 25.41 -11.59
CA ALA A 110 3.73 26.08 -12.88
C ALA A 110 5.05 26.46 -13.59
N GLN A 111 6.12 26.73 -12.85
CA GLN A 111 7.43 27.07 -13.42
C GLN A 111 8.11 25.89 -14.11
N ILE A 112 7.86 24.67 -13.63
CA ILE A 112 8.48 23.45 -14.16
C ILE A 112 7.59 22.71 -15.17
N ASP A 113 6.38 23.20 -15.46
CA ASP A 113 5.44 22.59 -16.40
C ASP A 113 6.04 22.28 -17.77
N GLY A 114 6.91 23.15 -18.27
CA GLY A 114 7.56 23.00 -19.57
C GLY A 114 8.86 22.18 -19.57
N LEU A 115 9.30 21.68 -18.40
CA LEU A 115 10.46 20.80 -18.32
C LEU A 115 10.05 19.36 -18.65
N ASP A 116 10.99 18.59 -19.17
CA ASP A 116 10.95 17.14 -19.25
C ASP A 116 11.87 16.64 -18.12
N SER A 117 11.30 16.40 -16.94
CA SER A 117 12.10 16.20 -15.72
C SER A 117 12.80 14.85 -15.69
N ASP A 118 12.26 13.81 -16.30
CA ASP A 118 12.85 12.46 -16.33
C ASP A 118 13.46 12.08 -17.69
N SER A 119 13.41 12.98 -18.67
CA SER A 119 14.03 12.86 -20.00
C SER A 119 13.41 11.74 -20.86
N ASP A 120 12.10 11.55 -20.76
CA ASP A 120 11.35 10.57 -21.54
C ASP A 120 10.75 11.13 -22.86
N GLY A 121 10.87 12.44 -23.06
CA GLY A 121 10.41 13.17 -24.24
C GLY A 121 9.05 13.88 -24.07
N TYR A 122 8.42 13.82 -22.89
CA TYR A 122 7.19 14.53 -22.57
C TYR A 122 7.46 15.66 -21.57
N SER A 123 6.67 16.74 -21.65
CA SER A 123 6.75 17.79 -20.63
C SER A 123 5.98 17.38 -19.38
N ASN A 124 6.39 17.88 -18.23
CA ASN A 124 5.72 17.66 -16.95
C ASN A 124 4.22 17.96 -17.04
N ALA A 125 3.83 19.02 -17.75
CA ALA A 125 2.43 19.37 -17.96
C ALA A 125 1.67 18.33 -18.81
N ASP A 126 2.29 17.77 -19.85
CA ASP A 126 1.68 16.73 -20.69
C ASP A 126 1.42 15.46 -19.88
N GLU A 127 2.37 15.10 -19.04
CA GLU A 127 2.30 13.94 -18.15
C GLU A 127 1.24 14.11 -17.06
N ILE A 128 1.27 15.25 -16.37
CA ILE A 128 0.24 15.60 -15.38
C ILE A 128 -1.14 15.56 -16.05
N ALA A 129 -1.29 16.13 -17.25
CA ALA A 129 -2.55 16.07 -18.00
C ALA A 129 -2.98 14.62 -18.25
N ALA A 130 -2.06 13.74 -18.64
CA ALA A 130 -2.27 12.32 -18.89
C ALA A 130 -2.43 11.44 -17.62
N ASN A 131 -2.33 12.02 -16.41
CA ASN A 131 -2.26 11.28 -15.14
C ASN A 131 -1.09 10.30 -15.10
N THR A 132 0.09 10.75 -15.54
CA THR A 132 1.37 10.02 -15.48
C THR A 132 2.38 10.79 -14.61
N PHE A 133 3.42 10.10 -14.12
CA PHE A 133 4.32 10.64 -13.11
C PHE A 133 5.54 11.32 -13.76
N PRO A 134 5.65 12.66 -13.73
CA PRO A 134 6.70 13.39 -14.44
C PRO A 134 8.14 13.24 -13.94
N GLY A 135 8.34 12.39 -12.93
CA GLY A 135 9.65 12.03 -12.40
C GLY A 135 9.99 10.57 -12.63
N ASN A 136 9.27 9.89 -13.52
CA ASN A 136 9.42 8.48 -13.80
C ASN A 136 9.21 8.17 -15.29
N ALA A 137 10.31 8.04 -16.02
CA ALA A 137 10.33 7.82 -17.47
C ALA A 137 9.63 6.52 -17.93
N ASP A 138 9.29 5.61 -17.02
CA ASP A 138 8.51 4.39 -17.30
C ASP A 138 6.98 4.58 -17.15
N ASP A 139 6.52 5.75 -16.70
CA ASP A 139 5.11 6.11 -16.54
C ASP A 139 4.81 7.42 -17.27
N HIS A 140 4.53 7.29 -18.56
CA HIS A 140 4.44 8.40 -19.51
C HIS A 140 3.18 8.34 -20.38
N PRO A 141 2.84 9.41 -21.12
CA PRO A 141 1.68 9.44 -22.01
C PRO A 141 1.76 8.35 -23.10
N GLY A 142 0.61 7.78 -23.43
CA GLY A 142 0.50 6.73 -24.45
C GLY A 142 0.63 5.29 -23.93
N LEU A 143 0.95 5.10 -22.65
CA LEU A 143 0.88 3.78 -22.03
C LEU A 143 -0.58 3.29 -21.95
N THR A 144 -0.77 1.99 -22.18
CA THR A 144 -2.08 1.35 -22.01
C THR A 144 -2.29 1.05 -20.53
N PRO A 145 -3.33 1.62 -19.88
CA PRO A 145 -3.60 1.33 -18.48
C PRO A 145 -3.82 -0.17 -18.26
N ALA A 146 -3.31 -0.68 -17.14
CA ALA A 146 -3.59 -2.05 -16.74
C ALA A 146 -5.12 -2.24 -16.55
N PRO A 147 -5.68 -3.36 -17.02
CA PRO A 147 -7.07 -3.69 -16.73
C PRO A 147 -7.26 -3.77 -15.22
N HIS A 148 -8.36 -3.20 -14.73
CA HIS A 148 -8.70 -3.17 -13.32
C HIS A 148 -10.19 -3.41 -13.14
N ARG A 149 -10.56 -3.83 -11.92
CA ARG A 149 -11.96 -4.00 -11.51
C ARG A 149 -12.18 -3.25 -10.23
N ILE A 150 -13.26 -2.46 -10.21
CA ILE A 150 -13.70 -1.74 -9.02
C ILE A 150 -14.85 -2.55 -8.42
N TYR A 151 -14.73 -2.85 -7.12
CA TYR A 151 -15.77 -3.53 -6.37
C TYR A 151 -16.49 -2.55 -5.45
N THR A 152 -17.83 -2.62 -5.43
CA THR A 152 -18.62 -2.00 -4.36
C THR A 152 -18.57 -2.86 -3.11
N LEU A 153 -18.97 -2.29 -1.96
CA LEU A 153 -19.08 -3.05 -0.73
C LEU A 153 -20.04 -4.25 -0.89
N ASP A 154 -21.23 -4.02 -1.44
CA ASP A 154 -22.22 -5.08 -1.70
C ASP A 154 -21.66 -6.20 -2.60
N GLN A 155 -20.83 -5.86 -3.58
CA GLN A 155 -20.18 -6.86 -4.44
C GLN A 155 -19.15 -7.69 -3.66
N LEU A 156 -18.38 -7.07 -2.76
CA LEU A 156 -17.46 -7.79 -1.89
C LEU A 156 -18.21 -8.72 -0.94
N GLU A 157 -19.27 -8.22 -0.29
CA GLU A 157 -20.10 -9.03 0.62
C GLU A 157 -20.75 -10.22 -0.09
N ALA A 158 -21.12 -10.06 -1.36
CA ALA A 158 -21.69 -11.13 -2.18
C ALA A 158 -20.69 -12.24 -2.56
N LEU A 159 -19.37 -11.99 -2.51
CA LEU A 159 -18.35 -13.02 -2.72
C LEU A 159 -18.25 -14.01 -1.54
N GLY A 160 -18.95 -13.72 -0.45
CA GLY A 160 -18.93 -14.51 0.77
C GLY A 160 -17.91 -14.00 1.78
N SER A 161 -17.86 -14.66 2.94
CA SER A 161 -16.97 -14.27 4.03
C SER A 161 -16.30 -15.47 4.66
N HIS A 162 -15.10 -15.23 5.17
CA HIS A 162 -14.32 -16.17 5.96
C HIS A 162 -13.89 -15.48 7.24
N THR A 163 -14.01 -16.19 8.36
CA THR A 163 -13.61 -15.71 9.68
C THR A 163 -12.40 -16.50 10.17
N GLN A 164 -11.38 -15.79 10.64
CA GLN A 164 -10.17 -16.40 11.19
C GLN A 164 -9.70 -15.71 12.46
N PHE A 165 -9.38 -16.51 13.47
CA PHE A 165 -8.66 -16.10 14.67
C PHE A 165 -7.14 -16.20 14.47
N LEU A 166 -6.41 -15.12 14.75
CA LEU A 166 -5.00 -14.96 14.44
C LEU A 166 -4.24 -14.25 15.57
N LEU A 167 -2.97 -14.61 15.77
CA LEU A 167 -2.02 -13.81 16.53
C LEU A 167 -1.46 -12.71 15.62
N MET A 168 -1.68 -11.46 16.00
CA MET A 168 -1.13 -10.31 15.31
C MET A 168 0.16 -9.89 16.01
N ASN A 169 1.28 -10.27 15.40
CA ASN A 169 2.59 -9.80 15.84
C ASN A 169 2.83 -8.41 15.27
N THR A 170 2.87 -7.40 16.14
CA THR A 170 3.16 -6.03 15.69
C THR A 170 4.59 -5.69 16.06
N SER A 171 5.38 -5.31 15.05
CA SER A 171 6.73 -4.82 15.30
C SER A 171 6.64 -3.59 16.20
N ARG A 172 7.14 -3.71 17.44
CA ARG A 172 7.27 -2.61 18.41
C ARG A 172 5.96 -2.05 18.99
N SER A 173 4.80 -2.68 18.78
CA SER A 173 3.53 -2.25 19.37
C SER A 173 2.80 -3.31 20.21
N GLY A 174 3.43 -4.48 20.38
CA GLY A 174 2.93 -5.57 21.22
C GLY A 174 2.01 -6.52 20.46
N ASP A 175 2.05 -7.79 20.85
CA ASP A 175 1.30 -8.84 20.17
C ASP A 175 -0.10 -8.96 20.77
N PHE A 176 -1.11 -9.17 19.92
CA PHE A 176 -2.48 -9.37 20.37
C PHE A 176 -3.21 -10.38 19.49
N TYR A 177 -4.20 -11.04 20.06
CA TYR A 177 -5.09 -11.91 19.31
C TYR A 177 -6.28 -11.13 18.75
N ALA A 178 -6.63 -11.44 17.51
CA ALA A 178 -7.78 -10.84 16.85
C ALA A 178 -8.50 -11.86 15.97
N GLU A 179 -9.79 -11.66 15.82
CA GLU A 179 -10.61 -12.35 14.84
C GLU A 179 -10.89 -11.41 13.67
N TYR A 180 -10.63 -11.87 12.45
CA TYR A 180 -10.86 -11.12 11.23
C TYR A 180 -11.90 -11.82 10.37
N THR A 181 -12.83 -11.05 9.82
CA THR A 181 -13.82 -11.53 8.87
C THR A 181 -13.71 -10.72 7.58
N GLY A 182 -13.65 -11.39 6.44
CA GLY A 182 -13.57 -10.75 5.13
C GLY A 182 -13.65 -11.73 3.96
N VAL A 183 -13.53 -11.20 2.74
CA VAL A 183 -13.49 -12.02 1.52
C VAL A 183 -12.12 -12.69 1.40
N PRO A 184 -12.04 -14.02 1.18
CA PRO A 184 -10.78 -14.66 0.86
C PRO A 184 -10.14 -14.05 -0.39
N LEU A 185 -8.86 -13.68 -0.31
CA LEU A 185 -8.17 -13.03 -1.42
C LEU A 185 -8.15 -13.87 -2.70
N LYS A 186 -8.08 -15.20 -2.56
CA LYS A 186 -8.23 -16.14 -3.67
C LYS A 186 -9.53 -15.89 -4.45
N ASP A 187 -10.67 -15.83 -3.76
CA ASP A 187 -11.98 -15.73 -4.41
C ASP A 187 -12.15 -14.34 -5.07
N LEU A 188 -11.61 -13.30 -4.45
CA LEU A 188 -11.56 -11.95 -5.02
C LEU A 188 -10.73 -11.90 -6.32
N LEU A 189 -9.57 -12.56 -6.34
CA LEU A 189 -8.69 -12.57 -7.50
C LEU A 189 -9.24 -13.44 -8.64
N ASP A 190 -9.85 -14.58 -8.31
CA ASP A 190 -10.53 -15.43 -9.27
C ASP A 190 -11.70 -14.68 -9.93
N ASP A 191 -12.55 -14.01 -9.14
CA ASP A 191 -13.65 -13.19 -9.69
C ASP A 191 -13.12 -11.99 -10.50
N ALA A 192 -11.98 -11.40 -10.10
CA ALA A 192 -11.36 -10.31 -10.85
C ALA A 192 -10.77 -10.77 -12.21
N GLY A 193 -10.68 -12.08 -12.46
CA GLY A 193 -10.11 -12.64 -13.68
C GLY A 193 -8.59 -12.55 -13.71
N ILE A 194 -7.94 -12.87 -12.59
CA ILE A 194 -6.47 -12.88 -12.50
C ILE A 194 -5.85 -13.72 -13.63
N LEU A 195 -4.74 -13.21 -14.18
CA LEU A 195 -4.01 -13.88 -15.25
C LEU A 195 -3.30 -15.12 -14.71
N SER A 196 -3.32 -16.22 -15.47
CA SER A 196 -2.58 -17.44 -15.13
C SER A 196 -1.05 -17.26 -15.10
N SER A 197 -0.54 -16.17 -15.67
CA SER A 197 0.89 -15.80 -15.65
C SER A 197 1.27 -14.91 -14.47
N ALA A 198 0.32 -14.48 -13.65
CA ALA A 198 0.62 -13.66 -12.48
C ALA A 198 1.41 -14.47 -11.44
N THR A 199 2.37 -13.82 -10.78
CA THR A 199 3.25 -14.49 -9.80
C THR A 199 3.10 -13.96 -8.38
N GLY A 200 2.44 -12.82 -8.23
CA GLY A 200 2.15 -12.22 -6.93
C GLY A 200 1.07 -11.17 -7.02
N VAL A 201 0.73 -10.62 -5.86
CA VAL A 201 -0.21 -9.52 -5.67
C VAL A 201 0.48 -8.42 -4.89
N TRP A 202 0.40 -7.20 -5.41
CA TRP A 202 0.74 -6.00 -4.66
C TRP A 202 -0.48 -5.44 -3.98
N ALA A 203 -0.28 -5.11 -2.72
CA ALA A 203 -1.30 -4.77 -1.76
C ALA A 203 -1.05 -3.38 -1.22
N TYR A 204 -1.81 -2.38 -1.66
CA TYR A 204 -1.62 -0.98 -1.26
C TYR A 204 -2.71 -0.52 -0.29
N ALA A 205 -2.31 0.06 0.83
CA ALA A 205 -3.18 0.78 1.73
C ALA A 205 -3.42 2.21 1.21
N PRO A 206 -4.51 2.88 1.65
CA PRO A 206 -4.82 4.26 1.24
C PRO A 206 -3.72 5.30 1.57
N ASP A 207 -2.84 5.00 2.53
CA ASP A 207 -1.68 5.83 2.90
C ASP A 207 -0.44 5.60 2.03
N GLY A 208 -0.59 4.82 0.96
CA GLY A 208 0.49 4.49 0.04
C GLY A 208 1.43 3.39 0.53
N TRP A 209 1.26 2.86 1.74
CA TRP A 209 2.01 1.69 2.18
C TRP A 209 1.64 0.48 1.33
N GLY A 210 2.65 -0.25 0.85
CA GLY A 210 2.47 -1.43 0.00
C GLY A 210 3.14 -2.68 0.56
N GLN A 211 2.56 -3.85 0.31
CA GLN A 211 3.27 -5.13 0.44
C GLN A 211 3.03 -6.02 -0.77
N ASN A 212 4.01 -6.86 -1.08
CA ASN A 212 3.85 -7.89 -2.11
C ASN A 212 3.61 -9.24 -1.45
N HIS A 213 2.78 -10.08 -2.05
CA HIS A 213 2.55 -11.46 -1.63
C HIS A 213 2.64 -12.39 -2.85
N PRO A 214 3.36 -13.53 -2.79
CA PRO A 214 3.36 -14.49 -3.88
C PRO A 214 1.97 -15.11 -4.05
N LEU A 215 1.64 -15.54 -5.27
CA LEU A 215 0.41 -16.31 -5.48
C LEU A 215 0.54 -17.71 -4.91
N ASP A 216 1.67 -18.38 -5.17
CA ASP A 216 1.92 -19.75 -4.72
C ASP A 216 2.95 -19.81 -3.60
N TYR A 217 2.95 -20.92 -2.87
CA TYR A 217 3.96 -21.18 -1.85
C TYR A 217 5.37 -21.11 -2.42
N ASN A 218 6.25 -20.38 -1.73
CA ASN A 218 7.66 -20.30 -2.05
C ASN A 218 8.50 -20.39 -0.77
N ALA A 219 9.21 -21.50 -0.59
CA ALA A 219 10.01 -21.76 0.62
C ALA A 219 11.15 -20.74 0.84
N ASP A 220 11.58 -20.03 -0.21
CA ASP A 220 12.61 -19.00 -0.11
C ASP A 220 12.05 -17.66 0.39
N LEU A 221 10.73 -17.48 0.34
CA LEU A 221 10.03 -16.28 0.77
C LEU A 221 9.38 -16.54 2.14
N ASP A 222 9.74 -15.71 3.10
CA ASP A 222 9.11 -15.68 4.41
C ASP A 222 7.82 -14.84 4.35
N MET A 223 6.89 -15.24 3.47
CA MET A 223 5.68 -14.47 3.16
C MET A 223 4.45 -15.35 2.94
N TYR A 224 3.28 -14.79 3.22
CA TYR A 224 1.99 -15.42 2.97
C TYR A 224 1.69 -15.51 1.47
N HIS A 225 1.12 -16.65 1.05
CA HIS A 225 0.81 -16.96 -0.35
C HIS A 225 -0.69 -17.16 -0.60
N VAL A 226 -1.20 -16.71 -1.73
CA VAL A 226 -2.67 -16.63 -1.94
C VAL A 226 -3.33 -18.00 -2.18
N TYR A 227 -2.68 -18.90 -2.90
CA TYR A 227 -3.26 -20.14 -3.43
C TYR A 227 -2.57 -21.40 -2.92
N GLY A 228 -3.38 -22.42 -2.67
CA GLY A 228 -2.88 -23.78 -2.44
C GLY A 228 -2.30 -24.02 -1.06
N ASN A 229 -2.19 -25.30 -0.70
CA ASN A 229 -1.67 -25.70 0.59
C ASN A 229 -0.15 -25.57 0.66
N THR A 230 0.39 -25.45 1.89
CA THR A 230 1.82 -25.69 2.09
C THR A 230 2.16 -27.10 1.57
N PRO A 231 3.28 -27.31 0.83
CA PRO A 231 3.60 -28.60 0.26
C PRO A 231 3.61 -29.73 1.29
N GLY A 232 2.87 -30.81 0.98
CA GLY A 232 2.74 -31.98 1.85
C GLY A 232 1.80 -31.78 3.05
N GLN A 233 1.09 -30.66 3.15
CA GLN A 233 0.18 -30.36 4.25
C GLN A 233 -1.28 -30.31 3.77
N SER A 234 -2.19 -30.61 4.69
CA SER A 234 -3.63 -30.45 4.47
C SER A 234 -4.12 -29.01 4.72
N TYR A 235 -3.21 -28.10 5.07
CA TYR A 235 -3.49 -26.71 5.41
C TYR A 235 -2.70 -25.76 4.52
N GLN A 236 -3.25 -24.57 4.28
CA GLN A 236 -2.56 -23.48 3.60
C GLN A 236 -1.46 -22.88 4.47
N TYR A 237 -1.80 -22.59 5.72
CA TYR A 237 -0.88 -22.13 6.74
C TYR A 237 -0.92 -23.05 7.94
N PRO A 238 0.23 -23.26 8.62
CA PRO A 238 0.26 -23.99 9.87
C PRO A 238 -0.81 -23.47 10.83
N PRO A 239 -1.69 -24.33 11.37
CA PRO A 239 -2.59 -23.90 12.43
C PRO A 239 -1.74 -23.41 13.61
N ALA A 240 -2.13 -22.29 14.21
CA ALA A 240 -1.47 -21.82 15.41
C ALA A 240 -1.68 -22.84 16.54
N THR A 241 -0.59 -23.30 17.15
CA THR A 241 -0.65 -24.17 18.33
C THR A 241 -0.69 -23.31 19.58
N TYR A 242 -1.85 -23.22 20.20
CA TYR A 242 -2.04 -22.47 21.44
C TYR A 242 -1.76 -23.36 22.65
N TYR A 243 -0.83 -22.95 23.51
CA TYR A 243 -0.60 -23.60 24.80
C TYR A 243 -1.26 -22.76 25.90
N TYR A 244 -2.27 -23.32 26.55
CA TYR A 244 -2.91 -22.74 27.72
C TYR A 244 -2.30 -23.35 28.99
N ASP A 245 -1.74 -22.52 29.87
CA ASP A 245 -1.15 -22.93 31.15
C ASP A 245 -1.88 -22.23 32.31
N LEU A 246 -2.67 -23.00 33.05
CA LEU A 246 -3.46 -22.54 34.20
C LEU A 246 -2.57 -21.99 35.35
N GLU A 247 -1.34 -22.47 35.47
CA GLU A 247 -0.40 -22.08 36.53
C GLU A 247 0.26 -20.72 36.22
N ALA A 248 0.45 -20.42 34.92
CA ALA A 248 0.93 -19.11 34.45
C ALA A 248 -0.05 -17.97 34.80
N ASP A 249 -1.35 -18.19 34.62
CA ASP A 249 -2.42 -17.24 34.94
C ASP A 249 -2.52 -16.95 36.44
N ALA A 250 -2.38 -17.98 37.29
CA ALA A 250 -2.42 -17.82 38.75
C ALA A 250 -1.23 -17.01 39.31
N SER A 251 -0.10 -16.99 38.60
CA SER A 251 1.15 -16.40 39.10
C SER A 251 1.30 -14.89 38.80
N LYS A 252 0.45 -14.28 37.95
CA LYS A 252 0.57 -12.89 37.45
C LYS A 252 1.97 -12.49 36.94
N ARG A 253 2.85 -13.45 36.67
CA ARG A 253 4.15 -13.21 36.04
C ARG A 253 3.91 -13.33 34.55
N TYR A 254 3.89 -12.18 33.87
CA TYR A 254 3.91 -11.97 32.43
C TYR A 254 3.84 -13.23 31.56
N TRP A 255 2.80 -13.29 30.71
CA TRP A 255 2.68 -14.19 29.57
C TRP A 255 4.06 -14.59 29.01
N ARG A 256 4.45 -15.84 29.20
CA ARG A 256 5.64 -16.42 28.57
C ARG A 256 5.20 -17.64 27.80
N ILE A 257 4.83 -17.42 26.54
CA ILE A 257 4.74 -18.51 25.57
C ILE A 257 6.19 -18.95 25.33
N LYS A 258 6.52 -20.20 25.68
CA LYS A 258 7.79 -20.80 25.26
C LYS A 258 7.64 -21.22 23.80
N GLU A 259 8.12 -20.38 22.90
CA GLU A 259 8.18 -20.69 21.47
C GLU A 259 9.31 -21.67 21.17
N LYS A 260 9.02 -22.71 20.39
CA LYS A 260 10.04 -23.62 19.82
C LYS A 260 9.89 -23.86 18.32
N ALA A 261 9.04 -23.10 17.62
CA ALA A 261 8.88 -23.19 16.18
C ALA A 261 8.43 -21.83 15.59
N PRO A 262 8.87 -21.49 14.36
CA PRO A 262 8.50 -20.24 13.70
C PRO A 262 6.98 -20.20 13.42
N ILE A 263 6.35 -19.09 13.80
CA ILE A 263 4.92 -18.84 13.62
C ILE A 263 4.68 -18.36 12.18
N TRP A 264 3.76 -19.02 11.48
CA TRP A 264 3.29 -18.67 10.14
C TRP A 264 1.77 -18.45 10.23
N THR A 265 1.28 -17.20 10.26
CA THR A 265 -0.14 -16.89 10.44
C THR A 265 -0.67 -15.88 9.41
N GLN A 266 -1.43 -16.39 8.44
CA GLN A 266 -2.25 -15.72 7.42
C GLN A 266 -2.24 -14.18 7.32
N GLY A 267 -1.81 -13.67 6.15
CA GLY A 267 -2.12 -12.31 5.71
C GLY A 267 -3.49 -12.29 5.03
N TYR A 268 -4.47 -11.64 5.65
CA TYR A 268 -5.75 -11.29 5.03
C TYR A 268 -5.88 -9.77 4.91
N TRP A 269 -6.69 -9.35 3.94
CA TRP A 269 -7.16 -7.99 3.86
C TRP A 269 -8.36 -7.80 4.78
N MET A 270 -8.19 -6.86 5.71
CA MET A 270 -8.99 -6.71 6.91
C MET A 270 -9.91 -5.51 6.78
N THR A 271 -11.22 -5.71 6.94
CA THR A 271 -12.10 -4.63 7.37
C THR A 271 -12.19 -4.68 8.89
N LYS A 272 -11.61 -3.69 9.58
CA LYS A 272 -11.91 -3.47 11.00
C LYS A 272 -13.37 -3.02 11.04
N THR A 273 -14.25 -3.87 11.56
CA THR A 273 -15.72 -3.75 11.60
C THR A 273 -16.24 -2.60 12.48
N ASN A 274 -15.51 -1.49 12.61
CA ASN A 274 -16.01 -0.26 13.23
C ASN A 274 -15.49 1.04 12.59
N TRP A 275 -14.89 1.00 11.39
CA TRP A 275 -14.47 2.22 10.68
C TRP A 275 -15.11 2.41 9.30
N MET A 276 -15.83 1.42 8.75
CA MET A 276 -16.57 1.56 7.49
C MET A 276 -18.08 1.49 7.72
N ALA A 277 -18.59 2.53 8.36
CA ALA A 277 -19.99 2.92 8.24
C ALA A 277 -20.04 4.38 7.80
N LYS A 278 -19.46 4.67 6.63
CA LYS A 278 -19.71 5.87 5.79
C LYS A 278 -18.88 5.72 4.52
N GLY A 279 -19.60 5.58 3.39
CA GLY A 279 -19.06 5.10 2.12
C GLY A 279 -17.91 5.93 1.57
N LEU A 280 -16.85 5.26 1.16
CA LEU A 280 -15.88 5.70 0.17
C LEU A 280 -15.44 4.48 -0.64
N SER A 281 -15.48 4.61 -1.96
CA SER A 281 -15.06 3.60 -2.94
C SER A 281 -13.53 3.50 -2.97
N GLY A 282 -12.97 2.34 -2.61
CA GLY A 282 -11.57 2.02 -2.85
C GLY A 282 -11.41 1.27 -4.19
N SER A 283 -10.42 1.64 -5.00
CA SER A 283 -10.04 0.90 -6.21
C SER A 283 -8.89 -0.06 -5.91
N LEU A 284 -9.06 -1.36 -6.19
CA LEU A 284 -7.98 -2.34 -6.18
C LEU A 284 -7.29 -2.33 -7.56
N SER A 285 -6.01 -1.95 -7.61
CA SER A 285 -5.20 -1.98 -8.84
C SER A 285 -4.25 -3.19 -8.82
N LEU A 286 -4.47 -4.12 -9.74
CA LEU A 286 -3.61 -5.30 -9.92
C LEU A 286 -2.55 -4.98 -10.98
N ARG A 287 -1.29 -4.78 -10.58
CA ARG A 287 -0.16 -4.60 -11.52
C ARG A 287 0.45 -5.94 -11.91
N ASN A 288 0.56 -6.19 -13.22
CA ASN A 288 1.30 -7.32 -13.79
C ASN A 288 2.78 -6.93 -13.93
N THR A 289 3.68 -7.49 -13.11
CA THR A 289 5.13 -7.26 -13.23
C THR A 289 5.79 -8.38 -14.05
N SER A 290 5.63 -8.37 -15.37
CA SER A 290 6.44 -9.23 -16.23
C SER A 290 7.86 -8.66 -16.36
N LYS A 291 8.86 -9.28 -15.72
CA LYS A 291 10.27 -8.96 -15.91
C LYS A 291 10.71 -9.29 -17.35
N ARG A 292 10.90 -8.29 -18.22
CA ARG A 292 11.70 -8.44 -19.45
C ARG A 292 13.18 -8.33 -19.10
N ARG A 293 13.90 -9.46 -19.11
CA ARG A 293 15.38 -9.43 -19.20
C ARG A 293 15.75 -9.01 -20.62
N ILE A 294 16.22 -7.78 -20.79
CA ILE A 294 17.02 -7.41 -21.97
C ILE A 294 18.43 -7.91 -21.69
N ASN A 295 18.90 -8.84 -22.52
CA ASN A 295 20.26 -9.36 -22.46
C ASN A 295 21.15 -8.56 -23.43
N PRO A 296 22.12 -7.75 -22.97
CA PRO A 296 23.02 -7.03 -23.84
C PRO A 296 24.33 -7.81 -23.99
N ALA A 297 24.48 -8.58 -25.07
CA ALA A 297 25.75 -8.83 -25.79
C ALA A 297 25.66 -10.04 -26.71
N ASN A 298 25.63 -9.80 -28.03
CA ASN A 298 26.70 -10.30 -28.89
C ASN A 298 26.67 -9.58 -30.25
N PRO A 299 27.76 -8.91 -30.67
CA PRO A 299 27.81 -8.26 -31.96
C PRO A 299 28.04 -9.25 -33.11
N ILE A 300 27.40 -8.91 -34.21
CA ILE A 300 27.56 -9.44 -35.55
C ILE A 300 29.05 -9.51 -35.93
N THR A 301 29.50 -10.67 -36.43
CA THR A 301 30.60 -10.73 -37.40
C THR A 301 30.09 -11.40 -38.67
N ARG A 302 30.15 -10.63 -39.76
CA ARG A 302 30.03 -11.12 -41.14
C ARG A 302 31.36 -11.75 -41.55
N LEU A 303 31.31 -13.00 -41.98
CA LEU A 303 31.67 -13.51 -43.31
C LEU A 303 31.37 -15.01 -43.34
#